data_AF-A0A5P9J3U5-F1
#
_entry.id   AF-A0A5P9J3U5-F1
#
_cell.length_a   1.000
_cell.length_b   1.000
_cell.length_c   1.000
_cell.angle_alpha   90.00
_cell.angle_beta   90.00
_cell.angle_gamma   90.00
#
_symmetry.space_group_name_H-M   'P 1'
#
loop_
_entity.id
_entity.type
_entity.pdbx_description
1 polymer ?
#
loop_
_entity_poly.entity_id
_entity_poly.type
_entity_poly.pdbx_seq_one_letter_code
_entity_poly.pdbx_strand_id
1 'polypeptide(L)'
;MKKLSVLALSLMLAACQNTQAPAPAEPQTNTEPKEQVVEVVKPEITQLTVNTTPSDSRVRIMNIRPKYHDGIELQPGEYEVEVSKPGYETFREWVMVENNTVIDIEIKQL
;
A
#
# COMPACT_ATOMS: atom_id res chain seq x y z
N MET A 1 52.13 -38.89 -19.51
CA MET A 1 51.50 -40.14 -19.02
C MET A 1 50.13 -40.27 -19.67
N LYS A 2 49.91 -41.44 -20.28
CA LYS A 2 48.70 -42.05 -20.89
C LYS A 2 47.46 -41.18 -21.17
N LYS A 3 47.12 -41.11 -22.46
CA LYS A 3 45.78 -40.87 -23.03
C LYS A 3 44.87 -42.07 -22.76
N LEU A 4 43.54 -41.85 -22.63
CA LEU A 4 42.41 -42.74 -22.97
C LEU A 4 41.13 -41.99 -22.56
N SER A 5 40.29 -41.45 -23.47
CA SER A 5 39.22 -42.14 -24.22
C SER A 5 38.26 -42.92 -23.32
N VAL A 6 36.97 -42.56 -23.34
CA VAL A 6 35.81 -43.45 -23.54
C VAL A 6 34.55 -42.57 -23.70
N LEU A 7 33.94 -42.66 -24.89
CA LEU A 7 32.55 -42.32 -25.15
C LEU A 7 31.66 -43.36 -24.43
N ALA A 8 30.68 -42.92 -23.65
CA ALA A 8 29.60 -43.79 -23.18
C ALA A 8 28.26 -43.10 -23.43
N LEU A 9 27.53 -43.72 -24.36
CA LEU A 9 26.19 -43.48 -24.83
C LEU A 9 25.17 -43.75 -23.71
N SER A 10 24.44 -42.75 -23.21
CA SER A 10 23.34 -42.96 -22.27
C SER A 10 22.00 -42.90 -23.01
N LEU A 11 21.46 -44.11 -23.17
CA LEU A 11 20.21 -44.53 -23.78
C LEU A 11 18.97 -43.97 -23.06
N MET A 12 17.91 -43.76 -23.82
CA MET A 12 16.58 -43.28 -23.43
C MET A 12 15.83 -44.19 -22.43
N LEU A 13 14.84 -43.54 -21.77
CA LEU A 13 13.57 -44.06 -21.23
C LEU A 13 13.60 -44.86 -19.91
N ALA A 14 13.00 -44.26 -18.87
CA ALA A 14 12.10 -44.97 -17.97
C ALA A 14 11.15 -43.98 -17.27
N ALA A 15 9.90 -43.97 -17.71
CA ALA A 15 8.79 -43.38 -16.98
C ALA A 15 8.46 -44.26 -15.76
N CYS A 16 8.52 -43.72 -14.54
CA CYS A 16 8.01 -44.36 -13.34
C CYS A 16 6.88 -43.50 -12.76
N GLN A 17 5.70 -43.70 -13.36
CA GLN A 17 4.44 -44.02 -12.68
C GLN A 17 4.33 -43.54 -11.22
N ASN A 18 3.73 -42.37 -11.02
CA ASN A 18 3.14 -42.04 -9.74
C ASN A 18 1.80 -42.78 -9.64
N THR A 19 1.72 -43.82 -8.82
CA THR A 19 0.46 -44.44 -8.43
C THR A 19 0.59 -44.88 -6.99
N GLN A 20 -0.11 -44.17 -6.12
CA GLN A 20 -0.48 -44.67 -4.81
C GLN A 20 -2.00 -44.56 -4.68
N ALA A 21 -2.65 -45.68 -4.94
CA ALA A 21 -3.90 -46.07 -4.32
C ALA A 21 -3.53 -47.23 -3.35
N PRO A 22 -4.27 -47.54 -2.27
CA PRO A 22 -5.74 -47.47 -2.23
C PRO A 22 -6.40 -47.15 -0.86
N ALA A 23 -7.73 -47.00 -0.96
CA ALA A 23 -8.76 -47.61 -0.11
C ALA A 23 -9.57 -46.68 0.83
N PRO A 24 -10.87 -46.99 1.04
CA PRO A 24 -11.95 -46.02 1.11
C PRO A 24 -12.67 -46.00 2.47
N ALA A 25 -13.20 -44.84 2.87
CA ALA A 25 -14.48 -44.65 3.57
C ALA A 25 -14.58 -43.21 4.08
N GLU A 26 -15.39 -42.38 3.43
CA GLU A 26 -16.15 -41.31 4.11
C GLU A 26 -17.28 -41.98 4.92
N PRO A 27 -17.86 -41.41 6.01
CA PRO A 27 -18.01 -39.98 6.29
C PRO A 27 -17.89 -39.55 7.77
N GLN A 28 -17.31 -38.37 8.03
CA GLN A 28 -17.61 -37.63 9.26
C GLN A 28 -17.88 -36.16 8.92
N THR A 29 -19.17 -35.85 8.88
CA THR A 29 -19.69 -34.51 9.07
C THR A 29 -19.42 -34.11 10.51
N ASN A 30 -18.61 -33.07 10.72
CA ASN A 30 -18.73 -32.15 11.83
C ASN A 30 -18.16 -30.81 11.38
N THR A 31 -19.00 -29.79 11.50
CA THR A 31 -18.75 -28.40 11.18
C THR A 31 -17.84 -27.81 12.26
N GLU A 32 -16.59 -27.51 11.92
CA GLU A 32 -15.73 -26.64 12.73
C GLU A 32 -15.31 -25.46 11.84
N PRO A 33 -15.93 -24.27 12.01
CA PRO A 33 -15.48 -23.07 11.34
C PRO A 33 -14.04 -22.79 11.78
N LYS A 34 -13.10 -23.11 10.90
CA LYS A 34 -11.69 -22.72 11.02
C LYS A 34 -11.66 -21.23 11.26
N GLU A 35 -11.35 -20.85 12.50
CA GLU A 35 -11.20 -19.48 12.94
C GLU A 35 -10.03 -18.87 12.18
N GLN A 36 -10.35 -18.27 11.03
CA GLN A 36 -9.49 -17.36 10.32
C GLN A 36 -9.40 -16.12 11.21
N VAL A 37 -8.26 -15.94 11.88
CA VAL A 37 -7.90 -14.68 12.52
C VAL A 37 -7.89 -13.62 11.42
N VAL A 38 -9.02 -12.96 11.22
CA VAL A 38 -9.09 -11.72 10.46
C VAL A 38 -8.43 -10.70 11.39
N GLU A 39 -7.14 -10.45 11.20
CA GLU A 39 -6.47 -9.34 11.86
C GLU A 39 -7.19 -8.08 11.42
N VAL A 40 -8.04 -7.55 12.31
CA VAL A 40 -8.73 -6.28 12.12
C VAL A 40 -7.64 -5.22 12.18
N VAL A 41 -7.04 -4.91 11.02
CA VAL A 41 -6.08 -3.82 10.88
C VAL A 41 -6.82 -2.55 11.28
N LYS A 42 -6.57 -2.08 12.50
CA LYS A 42 -7.08 -0.81 12.98
C LYS A 42 -6.55 0.26 12.02
N PRO A 43 -7.40 1.13 11.45
CA PRO A 43 -6.92 2.18 10.58
C PRO A 43 -5.95 3.06 11.37
N GLU A 44 -4.72 3.18 10.89
CA GLU A 44 -3.79 4.18 11.38
C GLU A 44 -4.34 5.54 10.96
N ILE A 45 -4.62 6.39 11.95
CA ILE A 45 -5.10 7.76 11.76
C ILE A 45 -3.98 8.69 12.21
N THR A 46 -3.71 9.70 11.39
CA THR A 46 -2.75 10.76 11.65
C THR A 46 -3.34 12.12 11.33
N GLN A 47 -2.62 13.20 11.60
CA GLN A 47 -3.10 14.57 11.43
C GLN A 47 -2.27 15.36 10.42
N LEU A 48 -2.92 16.26 9.69
CA LEU A 48 -2.29 17.26 8.84
C LEU A 48 -2.66 18.68 9.28
N THR A 49 -1.65 19.52 9.47
CA THR A 49 -1.80 20.98 9.66
C THR A 49 -1.03 21.74 8.58
N VAL A 50 -1.64 22.77 8.01
CA VAL A 50 -1.11 23.58 6.91
C VAL A 50 -1.10 25.03 7.37
N ASN A 51 0.07 25.51 7.77
CA ASN A 51 0.25 26.92 8.08
C ASN A 51 0.47 27.69 6.79
N THR A 52 -0.27 28.77 6.58
CA THR A 52 -0.17 29.54 5.34
C THR A 52 0.36 30.94 5.58
N THR A 53 1.16 31.45 4.64
CA THR A 53 1.49 32.86 4.51
C THR A 53 1.04 33.34 3.13
N PRO A 54 0.06 34.26 3.03
CA PRO A 54 -0.70 34.91 4.11
C PRO A 54 -1.57 33.97 4.97
N SER A 55 -1.81 34.33 6.23
CA SER A 55 -2.52 33.49 7.22
C SER A 55 -4.01 33.31 6.95
N ASP A 56 -4.59 34.12 6.09
CA ASP A 56 -6.00 34.05 5.69
C ASP A 56 -6.18 33.39 4.30
N SER A 57 -5.18 32.64 3.85
CA SER A 57 -5.26 31.85 2.63
C SER A 57 -6.23 30.67 2.81
N ARG A 58 -6.88 30.27 1.74
CA ARG A 58 -7.79 29.13 1.74
C ARG A 58 -7.02 27.84 1.44
N VAL A 59 -7.15 26.86 2.32
CA VAL A 59 -6.59 25.51 2.14
C VAL A 59 -7.69 24.53 1.70
N ARG A 60 -7.35 23.64 0.76
CA ARG A 60 -8.18 22.50 0.34
C ARG A 60 -7.32 21.26 0.15
N ILE A 61 -7.89 20.10 0.45
CA ILE A 61 -7.34 18.80 0.04
C ILE A 61 -8.23 18.29 -1.09
N MET A 62 -7.66 18.10 -2.27
CA MET A 62 -8.41 17.97 -3.52
C MET A 62 -8.92 16.54 -3.76
N ASN A 63 -8.28 15.55 -3.15
CA ASN A 63 -8.58 14.12 -3.28
C ASN A 63 -9.43 13.55 -2.13
N ILE A 64 -10.04 14.39 -1.29
CA ILE A 64 -10.95 13.95 -0.21
C ILE A 64 -12.26 14.76 -0.20
N ARG A 65 -13.28 14.22 0.48
CA ARG A 65 -14.58 14.90 0.67
C ARG A 65 -14.64 15.83 1.89
N PRO A 66 -14.08 15.47 3.06
CA PRO A 66 -14.11 16.35 4.22
C PRO A 66 -13.48 17.71 3.93
N LYS A 67 -14.06 18.76 4.51
CA LYS A 67 -13.46 20.10 4.43
C LYS A 67 -12.23 20.14 5.32
N TYR A 68 -11.16 20.75 4.81
CA TYR A 68 -9.95 21.01 5.58
C TYR A 68 -10.23 21.86 6.83
N HIS A 69 -9.56 21.49 7.92
CA HIS A 69 -9.31 22.30 9.12
C HIS A 69 -7.95 21.87 9.71
N ASP A 70 -7.37 22.70 10.57
CA ASP A 70 -6.11 22.38 11.23
C ASP A 70 -6.24 21.07 12.04
N GLY A 71 -5.21 20.23 11.99
CA GLY A 71 -5.23 18.91 12.62
C GLY A 71 -6.26 17.94 12.01
N ILE A 72 -6.64 18.10 10.75
CA ILE A 72 -7.56 17.17 10.09
C ILE A 72 -7.01 15.73 10.16
N GLU A 73 -7.86 14.81 10.62
CA GLU A 73 -7.53 13.39 10.71
C GLU A 73 -7.61 12.71 9.34
N LEU A 74 -6.53 12.03 8.97
CA LEU A 74 -6.34 11.38 7.68
C LEU A 74 -5.67 10.01 7.88
N GLN A 75 -5.88 9.10 6.92
CA GLN A 75 -5.02 7.92 6.82
C GLN A 75 -3.65 8.36 6.28
N PRO A 76 -2.55 7.68 6.63
CA PRO A 76 -1.27 7.90 5.97
C PRO A 76 -1.39 7.73 4.45
N GLY A 77 -0.78 8.64 3.68
CA GLY A 77 -0.85 8.63 2.23
C GLY A 77 -0.54 9.98 1.57
N GLU A 78 -0.65 10.01 0.25
CA GLU A 78 -0.44 11.21 -0.55
C GLU A 78 -1.74 12.01 -0.72
N TYR A 79 -1.65 13.31 -0.46
CA TYR A 79 -2.77 14.24 -0.54
C TYR A 79 -2.42 15.43 -1.43
N GLU A 80 -3.31 15.75 -2.36
CA GLU A 80 -3.13 16.94 -3.21
C GLU A 80 -3.64 18.16 -2.45
N VAL A 81 -2.72 19.03 -2.01
CA VAL A 81 -3.00 20.23 -1.23
C VAL A 81 -3.01 21.44 -2.15
N GLU A 82 -4.11 22.21 -2.11
CA GLU A 82 -4.25 23.50 -2.78
C GLU A 82 -4.30 24.61 -1.72
N VAL A 83 -3.46 25.64 -1.91
CA VAL A 83 -3.50 26.89 -1.14
C VAL A 83 -3.71 28.05 -2.08
N SER A 84 -4.78 28.81 -1.86
CA SER A 84 -5.18 29.91 -2.75
C SER A 84 -5.64 31.15 -1.98
N LYS A 85 -5.40 32.31 -2.59
CA LYS A 85 -5.88 33.61 -2.11
C LYS A 85 -6.05 34.57 -3.30
N PRO A 86 -7.11 35.39 -3.37
CA PRO A 86 -7.26 36.40 -4.42
C PRO A 86 -6.07 37.36 -4.45
N GLY A 87 -5.48 37.56 -5.63
CA GLY A 87 -4.28 38.40 -5.82
C GLY A 87 -2.95 37.69 -5.57
N TYR A 88 -2.96 36.37 -5.34
CA TYR A 88 -1.76 35.55 -5.11
C TYR A 88 -1.71 34.39 -6.10
N GLU A 89 -0.49 33.90 -6.35
CA GLU A 89 -0.25 32.63 -7.02
C GLU A 89 -0.91 31.49 -6.24
N THR A 90 -1.52 30.54 -6.94
CA THR A 90 -2.08 29.34 -6.31
C THR A 90 -1.00 28.28 -6.18
N PHE A 91 -0.79 27.78 -4.97
CA PHE A 91 0.03 26.60 -4.72
C PHE A 91 -0.84 25.34 -4.86
N ARG A 92 -0.32 24.32 -5.56
CA ARG A 92 -0.98 23.03 -5.72
C ARG A 92 0.04 21.92 -5.90
N GLU A 93 0.23 21.10 -4.87
CA GLU A 93 1.23 20.03 -4.87
C GLU A 93 0.76 18.79 -4.10
N TRP A 94 1.42 17.66 -4.36
CA TRP A 94 1.25 16.43 -3.59
C TRP A 94 2.07 16.49 -2.30
N VAL A 95 1.44 16.15 -1.17
CA VAL A 95 2.05 16.09 0.16
C VAL A 95 1.90 14.68 0.71
N MET A 96 3.01 14.08 1.12
CA MET A 96 3.01 12.81 1.83
C MET A 96 2.71 13.04 3.32
N VAL A 97 1.67 12.39 3.82
CA VAL A 97 1.25 12.43 5.23
C VAL A 97 1.53 11.05 5.83
N GLU A 98 2.41 10.97 6.83
CA GLU A 98 2.82 9.69 7.45
C GLU A 98 2.55 9.66 8.95
N ASN A 99 2.90 10.74 9.64
CA ASN A 99 2.68 10.95 11.06
C ASN A 99 2.03 12.33 11.24
N ASN A 100 2.11 12.93 12.43
CA ASN A 100 1.55 14.25 12.69
C ASN A 100 2.29 15.31 11.85
N THR A 101 1.83 15.50 10.61
CA THR A 101 2.47 16.30 9.58
C THR A 101 2.03 17.76 9.73
N VAL A 102 3.02 18.66 9.81
CA VAL A 102 2.81 20.11 9.75
C VAL A 102 3.63 20.64 8.59
N ILE A 103 2.98 21.39 7.70
CA ILE A 103 3.66 22.05 6.57
C ILE A 103 3.41 23.55 6.60
N ASP A 104 4.44 24.30 6.25
CA ASP A 104 4.37 25.76 6.08
C ASP A 104 4.39 26.07 4.57
N ILE A 105 3.38 26.79 4.10
CA ILE A 105 3.23 27.16 2.69
C ILE A 105 3.16 28.68 2.58
N GLU A 106 4.09 29.25 1.82
CA GLU A 106 4.05 30.66 1.42
C GLU A 106 3.66 30.76 -0.05
N ILE A 107 2.62 31.55 -0.34
CA ILE A 107 2.21 31.87 -1.70
C ILE A 107 2.59 33.31 -2.06
N LYS A 108 3.06 33.51 -3.30
CA LYS A 108 3.53 34.83 -3.76
C LYS A 108 2.38 35.69 -4.24
N GLN A 109 2.49 36.99 -4.04
CA GLN A 109 1.55 37.96 -4.64
C GLN A 109 1.80 38.08 -6.15
N LEU A 110 0.72 38.19 -6.93
CA LEU A 110 0.76 38.41 -8.39
C LEU A 110 1.23 39.82 -8.78
#